data_AF-A0A7R9D8Q1-F1
#
_entry.id   AF-A0A7R9D8Q1-F1
#
_cell.length_a   1.000
_cell.length_b   1.000
_cell.length_c   1.000
_cell.angle_alpha   90.00
_cell.angle_beta   90.00
_cell.angle_gamma   90.00
#
_symmetry.space_group_name_H-M   'P 1'
#
loop_
_entity.id
_entity.type
_entity.pdbx_description
1 polymer ?
#
loop_
_entity_poly.entity_id
_entity_poly.type
_entity_poly.pdbx_seq_one_letter_code
_entity_poly.pdbx_strand_id
1 'polypeptide(L)'
;MDAKDEEGVDVTANQDEISDHETFQLEFDSSTKRWYIRTMQDRYWTLETGGGIQACGDKKSSNALFDLAWQGDGSVGFRANNGKYVATKRSGHLYANADTVDDNAKYYFYLINRPILVLKSEQGFVGYKSATSPKLECNKATYETIQVERSEKGVVFFKGQNGKYWHVDGEAVTADTDTPEGFFLELREPTRICIKSVTGEYLVASKNGAFRLGDSDYENATKWEY
;
A
#
# COMPACT_ATOMS: atom_id res chain seq x y z
N MET A 1 6.19 6.68 -45.97
CA MET A 1 5.07 6.57 -45.01
C MET A 1 5.78 6.27 -43.71
N ASP A 2 6.23 7.32 -43.03
CA ASP A 2 7.12 7.19 -41.89
C ASP A 2 6.25 6.95 -40.66
N ALA A 3 6.05 5.68 -40.33
CA ALA A 3 5.65 5.30 -38.99
C ALA A 3 6.89 5.48 -38.11
N LYS A 4 6.99 6.66 -37.48
CA LYS A 4 7.82 6.81 -36.28
C LYS A 4 7.17 5.95 -35.22
N ASP A 5 7.82 4.86 -34.86
CA ASP A 5 7.61 4.21 -33.58
C ASP A 5 7.89 5.27 -32.50
N GLU A 6 6.85 5.80 -31.86
CA GLU A 6 7.01 6.33 -30.50
C GLU A 6 7.28 5.10 -29.63
N GLU A 7 8.55 4.69 -29.54
CA GLU A 7 8.97 3.64 -28.62
C GLU A 7 8.55 4.05 -27.21
N GLY A 8 7.56 3.35 -26.66
CA GLY A 8 7.13 3.51 -25.28
C GLY A 8 8.30 3.26 -24.34
N VAL A 9 8.45 4.10 -23.32
CA VAL A 9 9.50 3.91 -22.31
C VAL A 9 9.15 2.69 -21.47
N ASP A 10 10.00 1.65 -21.53
CA ASP A 10 9.88 0.47 -20.68
C ASP A 10 10.02 0.85 -19.21
N VAL A 11 9.18 0.26 -18.36
CA VAL A 11 9.31 0.45 -16.91
C VAL A 11 10.41 -0.47 -16.39
N THR A 12 11.33 0.07 -15.59
CA THR A 12 12.45 -0.67 -14.99
C THR A 12 12.55 -0.46 -13.50
N ALA A 13 12.90 -1.52 -12.75
CA ALA A 13 13.25 -1.47 -11.34
C ALA A 13 14.78 -1.60 -11.16
N ASN A 14 15.51 -0.49 -11.28
CA ASN A 14 16.98 -0.46 -11.26
C ASN A 14 17.57 0.78 -10.58
N GLN A 15 16.77 1.53 -9.82
CA GLN A 15 17.20 2.75 -9.12
C GLN A 15 17.26 2.50 -7.61
N ASP A 16 18.26 3.11 -6.96
CA ASP A 16 18.47 3.02 -5.51
C ASP A 16 17.82 4.19 -4.74
N GLU A 17 17.44 5.26 -5.45
CA GLU A 17 16.82 6.46 -4.87
C GLU A 17 15.33 6.53 -5.21
N ILE A 18 14.52 7.05 -4.27
CA ILE A 18 13.09 7.32 -4.49
C ILE A 18 12.96 8.80 -4.87
N SER A 19 12.83 9.09 -6.17
CA SER A 19 12.50 10.42 -6.69
C SER A 19 11.06 10.49 -7.22
N ASP A 20 10.70 11.58 -7.90
CA ASP A 20 9.41 11.70 -8.60
C ASP A 20 9.26 10.65 -9.71
N HIS A 21 10.37 10.17 -10.30
CA HIS A 21 10.35 9.15 -11.36
C HIS A 21 10.02 7.74 -10.84
N GLU A 22 10.27 7.47 -9.55
CA GLU A 22 9.94 6.23 -8.84
C GLU A 22 8.62 6.36 -8.06
N THR A 23 7.93 7.49 -8.23
CA THR A 23 6.63 7.79 -7.61
C THR A 23 5.51 7.59 -8.61
N PHE A 24 4.54 6.75 -8.25
CA PHE A 24 3.38 6.47 -9.09
C PHE A 24 2.09 6.82 -8.36
N GLN A 25 1.13 7.38 -9.09
CA GLN A 25 -0.22 7.59 -8.60
C GLN A 25 -1.07 6.34 -8.89
N LEU A 26 -1.63 5.75 -7.84
CA LEU A 26 -2.61 4.68 -7.95
C LEU A 26 -4.01 5.28 -8.12
N GLU A 27 -4.68 4.95 -9.22
CA GLU A 27 -6.04 5.41 -9.51
C GLU A 27 -7.00 4.22 -9.56
N PHE A 28 -7.96 4.19 -8.64
CA PHE A 28 -8.93 3.10 -8.57
C PHE A 28 -10.01 3.21 -9.65
N ASP A 29 -10.26 2.11 -10.33
CA ASP A 29 -11.39 1.95 -11.24
C ASP A 29 -12.57 1.31 -10.51
N SER A 30 -13.63 2.07 -10.28
CA SER A 30 -14.78 1.60 -9.51
C SER A 30 -15.58 0.50 -10.20
N SER A 31 -15.46 0.36 -11.53
CA SER A 31 -16.19 -0.62 -12.33
C SER A 31 -15.57 -2.01 -12.26
N THR A 32 -14.25 -2.08 -12.33
CA THR A 32 -13.47 -3.33 -12.33
C THR A 32 -12.89 -3.66 -10.96
N LYS A 33 -12.85 -2.69 -10.03
CA LYS A 33 -12.16 -2.78 -8.73
C LYS A 33 -10.64 -2.97 -8.87
N ARG A 34 -10.08 -2.54 -9.99
CA ARG A 34 -8.66 -2.62 -10.34
C ARG A 34 -8.03 -1.23 -10.34
N TRP A 35 -6.72 -1.18 -10.54
CA TRP A 35 -5.94 0.04 -10.40
C TRP A 35 -5.21 0.40 -11.69
N TYR A 36 -5.22 1.68 -12.03
CA TYR A 36 -4.26 2.25 -12.95
C TYR A 36 -3.03 2.73 -12.17
N ILE A 37 -1.85 2.59 -12.77
CA ILE A 37 -0.59 3.08 -12.21
C ILE A 37 -0.09 4.19 -13.13
N ARG A 38 -0.24 5.45 -12.69
CA ARG A 38 0.10 6.65 -13.46
C ARG A 38 1.47 7.19 -13.06
N THR A 39 2.31 7.52 -14.04
CA THR A 39 3.61 8.16 -13.84
C THR A 39 3.48 9.67 -13.71
N MET A 40 4.58 10.34 -13.32
CA MET A 40 4.63 11.81 -13.25
C MET A 40 4.43 12.50 -14.62
N GLN A 41 4.67 11.80 -15.75
CA GLN A 41 4.45 12.32 -17.10
C GLN A 41 3.00 12.12 -17.60
N ASP A 42 2.05 11.84 -16.71
CA ASP A 42 0.65 11.56 -17.08
C ASP A 42 0.52 10.38 -18.06
N ARG A 43 1.38 9.38 -17.91
CA ARG A 43 1.31 8.11 -18.64
C ARG A 43 0.93 6.97 -17.73
N TYR A 44 0.27 5.97 -18.29
CA TYR A 44 -0.15 4.78 -17.55
C TYR A 44 0.74 3.59 -17.89
N TRP A 45 1.10 2.82 -16.87
CA TRP A 45 1.61 1.46 -17.08
C TRP A 45 0.64 0.70 -17.96
N THR A 46 1.14 0.10 -19.03
CA THR A 46 0.32 -0.59 -20.03
C THR A 46 0.97 -1.91 -20.39
N LEU A 47 0.15 -2.97 -20.37
CA LEU A 47 0.52 -4.29 -20.84
C LEU A 47 0.57 -4.32 -22.37
N GLU A 48 1.75 -4.63 -22.89
CA GLU A 48 1.98 -4.77 -24.32
C GLU A 48 1.77 -6.20 -24.83
N THR A 49 1.61 -6.36 -26.15
CA THR A 49 1.31 -7.65 -26.82
C THR A 49 2.31 -8.76 -26.46
N GLY A 50 3.57 -8.42 -26.20
CA GLY A 50 4.60 -9.38 -25.76
C GLY A 50 4.49 -9.78 -24.28
N GLY A 51 3.85 -8.96 -23.45
CA GLY A 51 3.84 -9.08 -22.00
C GLY A 51 4.73 -8.05 -21.29
N GLY A 52 5.46 -7.21 -22.04
CA GLY A 52 6.20 -6.09 -21.46
C GLY A 52 5.27 -5.06 -20.82
N ILE A 53 5.75 -4.34 -19.80
CA ILE A 53 5.04 -3.22 -19.19
C ILE A 53 5.74 -1.92 -19.58
N GLN A 54 5.00 -1.03 -20.24
CA GLN A 54 5.49 0.26 -20.70
C GLN A 54 4.71 1.42 -20.07
N ALA A 55 5.35 2.58 -19.91
CA ALA A 55 4.71 3.82 -19.48
C ALA A 55 4.33 4.71 -20.68
N CYS A 56 3.60 4.14 -21.64
CA CYS A 56 3.25 4.81 -22.89
C CYS A 56 1.77 5.23 -22.99
N GLY A 57 0.88 4.65 -22.17
CA GLY A 57 -0.56 4.88 -22.27
C GLY A 57 -0.93 6.33 -21.97
N ASP A 58 -1.44 7.06 -22.96
CA ASP A 58 -1.98 8.42 -22.82
C ASP A 58 -3.41 8.45 -22.29
N LYS A 59 -4.09 7.29 -22.31
CA LYS A 59 -5.48 7.11 -21.88
C LYS A 59 -5.63 5.82 -21.09
N LYS A 60 -6.65 5.81 -20.24
CA LYS A 60 -7.10 4.60 -19.53
C LYS A 60 -7.58 3.55 -20.53
N SER A 61 -7.10 2.33 -20.37
CA SER A 61 -7.47 1.17 -21.18
C SER A 61 -7.49 -0.10 -20.32
N SER A 62 -8.09 -1.18 -20.83
CA SER A 62 -8.08 -2.48 -20.14
C SER A 62 -6.66 -3.02 -19.93
N ASN A 63 -5.72 -2.70 -20.82
CA ASN A 63 -4.32 -3.11 -20.70
C ASN A 63 -3.55 -2.31 -19.64
N ALA A 64 -4.11 -1.20 -19.16
CA ALA A 64 -3.52 -0.39 -18.10
C ALA A 64 -4.10 -0.70 -16.70
N LEU A 65 -4.95 -1.73 -16.60
CA LEU A 65 -5.55 -2.18 -15.34
C LEU A 65 -4.75 -3.31 -14.70
N PHE A 66 -4.49 -3.16 -13.40
CA PHE A 66 -3.77 -4.12 -12.57
C PHE A 66 -4.55 -4.43 -11.29
N ASP A 67 -4.55 -5.70 -10.89
CA ASP A 67 -4.96 -6.08 -9.54
C ASP A 67 -3.75 -6.00 -8.61
N LEU A 68 -3.97 -5.54 -7.37
CA LEU A 68 -2.97 -5.58 -6.31
C LEU A 68 -3.21 -6.82 -5.47
N ALA A 69 -2.33 -7.81 -5.62
CA ALA A 69 -2.38 -9.07 -4.87
C ALA A 69 -1.41 -9.01 -3.69
N TRP A 70 -1.93 -8.57 -2.54
CA TRP A 70 -1.19 -8.50 -1.28
C TRP A 70 -0.84 -9.88 -0.73
N GLN A 71 0.40 -10.03 -0.27
CA GLN A 71 0.97 -11.28 0.21
C GLN A 71 1.08 -11.32 1.73
N GLY A 72 1.36 -12.53 2.26
CA GLY A 72 1.55 -12.76 3.69
C GLY A 72 2.65 -11.89 4.30
N ASP A 73 3.75 -11.71 3.57
CA ASP A 73 4.98 -11.03 3.98
C ASP A 73 4.98 -9.50 3.72
N GLY A 74 3.81 -8.92 3.43
CA GLY A 74 3.65 -7.49 3.17
C GLY A 74 4.05 -7.05 1.76
N SER A 75 4.56 -7.96 0.92
CA SER A 75 4.77 -7.67 -0.50
C SER A 75 3.44 -7.61 -1.25
N VAL A 76 3.46 -6.98 -2.44
CA VAL A 76 2.35 -6.92 -3.37
C VAL A 76 2.80 -7.40 -4.74
N GLY A 77 1.99 -8.25 -5.37
CA GLY A 77 2.12 -8.60 -6.78
C GLY A 77 1.13 -7.79 -7.62
N PHE A 78 1.54 -7.37 -8.81
CA PHE A 78 0.64 -6.71 -9.77
C PHE A 78 0.16 -7.72 -10.81
N ARG A 79 -1.14 -8.00 -10.87
CA ARG A 79 -1.70 -8.88 -11.90
C ARG A 79 -2.21 -8.07 -13.08
N ALA A 80 -1.60 -8.25 -14.24
CA ALA A 80 -1.96 -7.58 -15.48
C ALA A 80 -3.18 -8.23 -16.15
N ASN A 81 -3.68 -7.59 -17.21
CA ASN A 81 -4.92 -8.00 -17.89
C ASN A 81 -4.82 -9.35 -18.63
N ASN A 82 -3.61 -9.83 -18.94
CA ASN A 82 -3.38 -11.21 -19.44
C ASN A 82 -3.48 -12.27 -18.34
N GLY A 83 -3.79 -11.88 -17.11
CA GLY A 83 -3.95 -12.75 -15.96
C GLY A 83 -2.63 -13.13 -15.26
N LYS A 84 -1.47 -12.68 -15.76
CA LYS A 84 -0.15 -12.96 -15.20
C LYS A 84 0.29 -11.85 -14.24
N TYR A 85 1.17 -12.19 -13.30
CA TYR A 85 1.85 -11.24 -12.45
C TYR A 85 3.04 -10.60 -13.16
N VAL A 86 3.26 -9.32 -12.86
CA VAL A 86 4.39 -8.53 -13.36
C VAL A 86 5.66 -8.93 -12.62
N ALA A 87 6.60 -9.53 -13.33
CA ALA A 87 7.92 -9.90 -12.87
C ALA A 87 8.98 -8.89 -13.30
N THR A 88 10.05 -8.77 -12.52
CA THR A 88 11.24 -7.99 -12.86
C THR A 88 12.30 -8.90 -13.47
N LYS A 89 12.70 -8.64 -14.72
CA LYS A 89 13.82 -9.35 -15.37
C LYS A 89 15.15 -8.96 -14.72
N ARG A 90 16.21 -9.76 -14.93
CA ARG A 90 17.58 -9.41 -14.49
C ARG A 90 18.07 -8.05 -15.01
N SER A 91 17.54 -7.60 -16.14
CA SER A 91 17.81 -6.28 -16.73
C SER A 91 17.04 -5.13 -16.08
N GLY A 92 16.18 -5.40 -15.10
CA GLY A 92 15.29 -4.43 -14.46
C GLY A 92 13.93 -4.25 -15.15
N HIS A 93 13.79 -4.63 -16.42
CA HIS A 93 12.52 -4.50 -17.17
C HIS A 93 11.38 -5.30 -16.56
N LEU A 94 10.19 -4.68 -16.53
CA LEU A 94 8.96 -5.29 -16.04
C LEU A 94 8.24 -6.10 -17.13
N TYR A 95 7.70 -7.26 -16.76
CA TYR A 95 7.06 -8.19 -17.69
C TYR A 95 5.98 -9.05 -17.03
N ALA A 96 4.76 -9.06 -17.57
CA ALA A 96 3.64 -9.87 -17.07
C ALA A 96 3.66 -11.30 -17.63
N ASN A 97 4.49 -12.17 -17.05
CA ASN A 97 4.58 -13.59 -17.42
C ASN A 97 4.51 -14.56 -16.24
N ALA A 98 4.57 -14.09 -15.00
CA ALA A 98 4.58 -14.96 -13.83
C ALA A 98 3.16 -15.48 -13.51
N ASP A 99 3.04 -16.77 -13.18
CA ASP A 99 1.77 -17.39 -12.77
C ASP A 99 1.46 -17.20 -11.28
N THR A 100 2.49 -16.98 -10.48
CA THR A 100 2.44 -16.78 -9.03
C THR A 100 3.33 -15.61 -8.63
N VAL A 101 3.10 -15.03 -7.46
CA VAL A 101 3.96 -14.00 -6.89
C VAL A 101 5.20 -14.66 -6.26
N ASP A 102 6.22 -14.88 -7.09
CA ASP A 102 7.54 -15.32 -6.64
C ASP A 102 8.45 -14.12 -6.33
N ASP A 103 9.70 -14.37 -5.93
CA ASP A 103 10.62 -13.31 -5.51
C ASP A 103 10.88 -12.21 -6.57
N ASN A 104 10.77 -12.52 -7.87
CA ASN A 104 10.95 -11.51 -8.93
C ASN A 104 9.66 -10.72 -9.22
N ALA A 105 8.52 -11.17 -8.70
CA ALA A 105 7.21 -10.55 -8.86
C ALA A 105 6.69 -9.92 -7.55
N LYS A 106 7.52 -9.88 -6.51
CA LYS A 106 7.27 -9.17 -5.25
C LYS A 106 7.73 -7.72 -5.33
N TYR A 107 6.81 -6.83 -5.00
CA TYR A 107 7.10 -5.40 -4.83
C TYR A 107 6.71 -4.97 -3.42
N TYR A 108 7.28 -3.86 -2.98
CA TYR A 108 7.02 -3.31 -1.66
C TYR A 108 6.37 -1.93 -1.79
N PHE A 109 5.28 -1.73 -1.06
CA PHE A 109 4.47 -0.53 -1.16
C PHE A 109 4.81 0.46 -0.05
N TYR A 110 4.95 1.73 -0.43
CA TYR A 110 5.00 2.85 0.51
C TYR A 110 4.00 3.92 0.08
N LEU A 111 3.16 4.36 1.02
CA LEU A 111 2.28 5.50 0.80
C LEU A 111 3.05 6.80 1.06
N ILE A 112 3.74 7.29 0.02
CA ILE A 112 4.75 8.33 0.20
C ILE A 112 4.18 9.74 0.45
N ASN A 113 2.97 10.00 -0.03
CA ASN A 113 2.27 11.29 0.08
C ASN A 113 1.47 11.42 1.40
N ARG A 114 1.73 10.53 2.37
CA ARG A 114 1.18 10.56 3.73
C ARG A 114 2.27 10.27 4.77
N PRO A 115 3.24 11.19 4.97
CA PRO A 115 4.20 11.07 6.07
C PRO A 115 3.53 11.21 7.45
N ILE A 116 2.30 11.75 7.48
CA ILE A 116 1.43 11.84 8.63
C ILE A 116 0.07 11.28 8.23
N LEU A 117 -0.46 10.33 9.01
CA LEU A 117 -1.77 9.73 8.84
C LEU A 117 -2.77 10.23 9.88
N VAL A 118 -4.03 10.26 9.48
CA VAL A 118 -5.19 10.34 10.37
C VAL A 118 -6.07 9.15 10.02
N LEU A 119 -6.30 8.26 10.97
CA LEU A 119 -7.07 7.05 10.70
C LEU A 119 -8.50 7.17 11.23
N LYS A 120 -9.45 6.73 10.42
CA LYS A 120 -10.87 6.70 10.80
C LYS A 120 -11.51 5.38 10.41
N SER A 121 -12.29 4.85 11.35
CA SER A 121 -13.19 3.71 11.14
C SER A 121 -14.64 4.18 11.13
N GLU A 122 -15.58 3.25 10.95
CA GLU A 122 -17.01 3.54 11.12
C GLU A 122 -17.38 4.00 12.54
N GLN A 123 -16.55 3.69 13.55
CA GLN A 123 -16.80 4.07 14.94
C GLN A 123 -16.30 5.49 15.27
N GLY A 124 -15.44 6.06 14.44
CA GLY A 124 -14.80 7.35 14.68
C GLY A 124 -13.31 7.35 14.36
N PHE A 125 -12.63 8.40 14.80
CA PHE A 125 -11.18 8.54 14.61
C PHE A 125 -10.39 7.69 15.59
N VAL A 126 -9.18 7.32 15.18
CA VAL A 126 -8.15 6.81 16.08
C VAL A 126 -7.59 7.98 16.89
N GLY A 127 -7.49 7.79 18.20
CA GLY A 127 -6.83 8.73 19.10
C GLY A 127 -6.69 8.20 20.51
N TYR A 128 -5.96 8.94 21.37
CA TYR A 128 -5.73 8.53 22.74
C TYR A 128 -7.04 8.41 23.52
N LYS A 129 -7.11 7.38 24.37
CA LYS A 129 -8.22 7.14 25.29
C LYS A 129 -8.49 8.37 26.16
N SER A 130 -7.43 8.93 26.73
CA SER A 130 -7.40 10.18 27.49
C SER A 130 -6.05 10.87 27.35
N ALA A 131 -5.94 12.13 27.78
CA ALA A 131 -4.71 12.92 27.68
C ALA A 131 -3.50 12.33 28.44
N THR A 132 -3.73 11.42 29.39
CA THR A 132 -2.69 10.78 30.21
C THR A 132 -2.52 9.30 29.91
N SER A 133 -3.31 8.75 28.98
CA SER A 133 -3.25 7.33 28.63
C SER A 133 -2.57 7.14 27.28
N PRO A 134 -1.52 6.30 27.19
CA PRO A 134 -0.90 6.00 25.90
C PRO A 134 -1.75 5.07 25.04
N LYS A 135 -2.83 4.49 25.59
CA LYS A 135 -3.73 3.59 24.87
C LYS A 135 -4.55 4.35 23.84
N LEU A 136 -4.61 3.80 22.63
CA LEU A 136 -5.42 4.30 21.54
C LEU A 136 -6.79 3.60 21.50
N GLU A 137 -7.80 4.35 21.10
CA GLU A 137 -9.16 3.89 20.81
C GLU A 137 -9.56 4.41 19.42
N CYS A 138 -10.53 3.77 18.78
CA CYS A 138 -10.94 4.08 17.40
C CYS A 138 -12.38 4.63 17.29
N ASN A 139 -12.92 5.18 18.37
CA ASN A 139 -14.25 5.78 18.44
C ASN A 139 -14.23 7.26 18.86
N LYS A 140 -13.11 7.96 18.62
CA LYS A 140 -12.93 9.34 19.06
C LYS A 140 -13.62 10.31 18.10
N ALA A 141 -14.13 11.41 18.64
CA ALA A 141 -14.64 12.53 17.85
C ALA A 141 -13.51 13.39 17.25
N THR A 142 -12.35 13.41 17.91
CA THR A 142 -11.13 14.10 17.47
C THR A 142 -10.08 13.08 17.07
N TYR A 143 -9.27 13.41 16.06
CA TYR A 143 -8.19 12.54 15.60
C TYR A 143 -6.87 12.81 16.32
N GLU A 144 -6.05 11.77 16.37
CA GLU A 144 -4.61 11.87 16.59
C GLU A 144 -3.88 11.83 15.24
N THR A 145 -2.79 12.57 15.11
CA THR A 145 -1.91 12.45 13.94
C THR A 145 -0.83 11.42 14.20
N ILE A 146 -0.61 10.54 13.23
CA ILE A 146 0.34 9.44 13.35
C ILE A 146 1.47 9.67 12.35
N GLN A 147 2.69 9.86 12.83
CA GLN A 147 3.86 9.94 11.95
C GLN A 147 4.16 8.54 11.41
N VAL A 148 4.42 8.45 10.11
CA VAL A 148 4.79 7.22 9.41
C VAL A 148 6.27 7.28 9.05
N GLU A 149 7.04 6.35 9.60
CA GLU A 149 8.46 6.19 9.29
C GLU A 149 8.63 4.93 8.43
N ARG A 150 9.35 5.05 7.31
CA ARG A 150 9.61 3.91 6.40
C ARG A 150 10.76 3.07 6.93
N SER A 151 10.64 1.76 6.77
CA SER A 151 11.69 0.78 7.00
C SER A 151 11.83 -0.10 5.76
N GLU A 152 12.69 -1.10 5.80
CA GLU A 152 12.96 -1.98 4.65
C GLU A 152 11.73 -2.83 4.27
N LYS A 153 11.66 -3.26 3.00
CA LYS A 153 10.69 -4.25 2.50
C LYS A 153 9.23 -3.91 2.79
N GLY A 154 8.84 -2.65 2.59
CA GLY A 154 7.45 -2.17 2.74
C GLY A 154 7.01 -2.00 4.18
N VAL A 155 7.88 -2.28 5.16
CA VAL A 155 7.57 -2.08 6.58
C VAL A 155 7.49 -0.58 6.87
N VAL A 156 6.51 -0.20 7.67
CA VAL A 156 6.40 1.13 8.27
C VAL A 156 6.31 1.04 9.79
N PHE A 157 6.76 2.09 10.45
CA PHE A 157 6.59 2.31 11.88
C PHE A 157 5.65 3.48 12.10
N PHE A 158 4.79 3.36 13.11
CA PHE A 158 3.87 4.41 13.51
C PHE A 158 4.34 5.06 14.80
N LYS A 159 4.33 6.39 14.84
CA LYS A 159 4.77 7.16 15.99
C LYS A 159 3.72 8.21 16.34
N GLY A 160 3.33 8.25 17.61
CA GLY A 160 2.39 9.24 18.12
C GLY A 160 3.04 10.62 18.28
N GLN A 161 2.23 11.67 18.49
CA GLN A 161 2.76 13.03 18.73
C GLN A 161 3.62 13.13 20.00
N ASN A 162 3.47 12.20 20.93
CA ASN A 162 4.31 12.10 22.13
C ASN A 162 5.74 11.58 21.83
N GLY A 163 6.05 11.29 20.56
CA GLY A 163 7.35 10.81 20.12
C GLY A 163 7.61 9.33 20.41
N LYS A 164 6.59 8.58 20.87
CA LYS A 164 6.68 7.15 21.13
C LYS A 164 6.10 6.35 19.97
N TYR A 165 6.68 5.18 19.70
CA TYR A 165 6.16 4.28 18.68
C TYR A 165 4.93 3.55 19.17
N TRP A 166 4.12 3.13 18.21
CA TRP A 166 3.06 2.18 18.46
C TRP A 166 3.65 0.86 18.93
N HIS A 167 3.08 0.35 20.01
CA HIS A 167 3.19 -1.02 20.47
C HIS A 167 1.82 -1.66 20.35
N VAL A 168 1.76 -2.90 19.90
CA VAL A 168 0.51 -3.64 19.79
C VAL A 168 0.61 -5.00 20.45
N ASP A 169 -0.41 -5.32 21.22
CA ASP A 169 -0.65 -6.66 21.74
C ASP A 169 -2.04 -7.16 21.35
N GLY A 170 -2.43 -8.34 21.85
CA GLY A 170 -3.74 -8.92 21.57
C GLY A 170 -4.93 -8.12 22.13
N GLU A 171 -4.70 -7.16 23.02
CA GLU A 171 -5.73 -6.42 23.74
C GLU A 171 -5.85 -4.94 23.32
N ALA A 172 -4.74 -4.32 22.90
CA ALA A 172 -4.70 -2.89 22.59
C ALA A 172 -3.55 -2.48 21.67
N VAL A 173 -3.70 -1.28 21.11
CA VAL A 173 -2.59 -0.48 20.59
C VAL A 173 -2.28 0.64 21.58
N THR A 174 -1.01 0.81 21.95
CA THR A 174 -0.49 1.91 22.77
C THR A 174 0.60 2.67 22.02
N ALA A 175 0.86 3.92 22.39
CA ALA A 175 2.03 4.67 21.92
C ALA A 175 2.91 5.08 23.11
N ASP A 176 3.73 4.16 23.60
CA ASP A 176 4.53 4.30 24.83
C ASP A 176 5.95 3.74 24.77
N THR A 177 6.34 3.13 23.64
CA THR A 177 7.66 2.51 23.46
C THR A 177 8.63 3.40 22.68
N ASP A 178 9.93 3.26 22.96
CA ASP A 178 11.02 3.84 22.16
C ASP A 178 11.49 2.89 21.05
N THR A 179 11.08 1.62 21.09
CA THR A 179 11.39 0.60 20.08
C THR A 179 10.24 0.50 19.08
N PRO A 180 10.50 0.62 17.77
CA PRO A 180 9.45 0.55 16.77
C PRO A 180 8.97 -0.89 16.53
N GLU A 181 7.66 -1.04 16.32
CA GLU A 181 7.05 -2.27 15.81
C GLU A 181 6.58 -2.08 14.37
N GLY A 182 6.82 -3.10 13.55
CA GLY A 182 6.60 -3.05 12.11
C GLY A 182 5.16 -3.35 11.70
N PHE A 183 4.68 -2.60 10.72
CA PHE A 183 3.41 -2.81 10.06
C PHE A 183 3.55 -2.74 8.54
N PHE A 184 2.60 -3.31 7.82
CA PHE A 184 2.40 -3.14 6.38
C PHE A 184 1.13 -2.34 6.12
N LEU A 185 1.19 -1.46 5.13
CA LEU A 185 0.03 -0.76 4.60
C LEU A 185 -0.46 -1.46 3.35
N GLU A 186 -1.71 -1.92 3.37
CA GLU A 186 -2.33 -2.55 2.21
C GLU A 186 -3.43 -1.65 1.67
N LEU A 187 -3.18 -1.00 0.53
CA LEU A 187 -4.18 -0.22 -0.16
C LEU A 187 -5.22 -1.15 -0.81
N ARG A 188 -6.40 -1.26 -0.18
CA ARG A 188 -7.50 -2.15 -0.61
C ARG A 188 -8.62 -1.39 -1.32
N GLU A 189 -8.84 -0.13 -0.97
CA GLU A 189 -9.84 0.77 -1.55
C GLU A 189 -9.22 2.15 -1.83
N PRO A 190 -9.77 2.97 -2.75
CA PRO A 190 -9.17 4.24 -3.16
C PRO A 190 -8.83 5.20 -2.02
N THR A 191 -9.58 5.14 -0.93
CA THR A 191 -9.38 5.98 0.25
C THR A 191 -9.27 5.18 1.53
N ARG A 192 -9.07 3.84 1.44
CA ARG A 192 -8.93 3.01 2.63
C ARG A 192 -7.80 1.99 2.55
N ILE A 193 -7.11 1.85 3.67
CA ILE A 193 -6.01 0.91 3.89
C ILE A 193 -6.40 -0.12 4.94
N CYS A 194 -5.92 -1.35 4.77
CA CYS A 194 -5.76 -2.27 5.88
C CYS A 194 -4.36 -2.09 6.47
N ILE A 195 -4.23 -2.26 7.78
CA ILE A 195 -2.95 -2.19 8.49
C ILE A 195 -2.68 -3.56 9.08
N LYS A 196 -1.59 -4.19 8.67
CA LYS A 196 -1.20 -5.53 9.07
C LYS A 196 0.06 -5.47 9.91
N SER A 197 0.13 -6.16 11.04
CA SER A 197 1.39 -6.33 11.77
C SER A 197 2.35 -7.20 10.96
N VAL A 198 3.65 -7.06 11.21
CA VAL A 198 4.65 -7.99 10.65
C VAL A 198 4.49 -9.44 11.15
N THR A 199 3.70 -9.66 12.20
CA THR A 199 3.34 -11.00 12.69
C THR A 199 2.18 -11.63 11.92
N GLY A 200 1.43 -10.84 11.15
CA GLY A 200 0.46 -11.31 10.16
C GLY A 200 -0.99 -10.95 10.44
N GLU A 201 -1.31 -10.48 11.64
CA GLU A 201 -2.67 -10.07 12.04
C GLU A 201 -2.99 -8.63 11.62
N TYR A 202 -4.27 -8.35 11.36
CA TYR A 202 -4.72 -7.01 11.00
C TYR A 202 -5.22 -6.21 12.20
N LEU A 203 -5.03 -4.90 12.17
CA LEU A 203 -5.65 -3.99 13.12
C LEU A 203 -7.17 -3.90 12.86
N VAL A 204 -7.94 -4.05 13.93
CA VAL A 204 -9.41 -4.05 13.90
C VAL A 204 -10.01 -3.03 14.86
N ALA A 205 -11.08 -2.39 14.40
CA ALA A 205 -11.98 -1.57 15.19
C ALA A 205 -13.14 -2.41 15.72
N SER A 206 -13.31 -2.44 17.04
CA SER A 206 -14.47 -3.07 17.68
C SER A 206 -15.57 -2.04 17.93
N LYS A 207 -16.84 -2.48 18.01
CA LYS A 207 -18.01 -1.60 18.25
C LYS A 207 -17.95 -0.78 19.55
N ASN A 208 -17.17 -1.24 20.54
CA ASN A 208 -16.94 -0.51 21.79
C ASN A 208 -15.78 0.49 21.71
N GLY A 209 -15.20 0.70 20.52
CA GLY A 209 -14.04 1.57 20.30
C GLY A 209 -12.68 0.93 20.58
N ALA A 210 -12.63 -0.37 20.91
CA ALA A 210 -11.37 -1.05 21.09
C ALA A 210 -10.60 -1.14 19.77
N PHE A 211 -9.32 -0.77 19.83
CA PHE A 211 -8.36 -0.80 18.73
C PHE A 211 -7.23 -1.76 19.11
N ARG A 212 -7.10 -2.86 18.37
CA ARG A 212 -6.24 -4.02 18.70
C ARG A 212 -5.95 -4.87 17.46
N LEU A 213 -5.12 -5.91 17.60
CA LEU A 213 -5.02 -6.96 16.58
C LEU A 213 -6.25 -7.87 16.55
N GLY A 214 -6.65 -8.23 15.34
CA GLY A 214 -7.67 -9.21 15.02
C GLY A 214 -7.03 -10.53 14.62
N ASP A 215 -7.46 -11.09 13.50
CA ASP A 215 -6.88 -12.28 12.89
C ASP A 215 -6.07 -11.93 11.62
N SER A 216 -5.60 -12.96 10.92
CA SER A 216 -4.85 -12.83 9.66
C SER A 216 -5.73 -12.80 8.41
N ASP A 217 -7.06 -12.76 8.54
CA ASP A 217 -7.99 -12.69 7.42
C ASP A 217 -8.30 -11.22 7.10
N TYR A 218 -7.94 -10.78 5.89
CA TYR A 218 -8.14 -9.39 5.48
C TYR A 218 -9.63 -9.04 5.35
N GLU A 219 -10.51 -10.03 5.17
CA GLU A 219 -11.95 -9.79 5.14
C GLU A 219 -12.46 -9.26 6.49
N ASN A 220 -11.84 -9.72 7.59
CA ASN A 220 -12.14 -9.27 8.95
C ASN A 220 -11.37 -8.00 9.35
N ALA A 221 -10.35 -7.61 8.58
CA ALA A 221 -9.60 -6.39 8.83
C ALA A 221 -10.48 -5.14 8.73
N THR A 222 -10.18 -4.13 9.55
CA THR A 222 -10.80 -2.81 9.38
C THR A 222 -10.15 -2.09 8.21
N LYS A 223 -11.00 -1.55 7.32
CA LYS A 223 -10.60 -0.69 6.20
C LYS A 223 -10.59 0.75 6.72
N TRP A 224 -9.42 1.29 7.02
CA TRP A 224 -9.24 2.60 7.64
C TRP A 224 -9.21 3.69 6.58
N GLU A 225 -10.07 4.70 6.71
CA GLU A 225 -9.95 5.95 5.95
C GLU A 225 -8.70 6.72 6.40
N TYR A 226 -7.94 7.30 5.46
CA TYR A 226 -6.61 7.90 5.67
C TYR A 226 -6.32 9.20 4.88
#